data_AF-A0A3P8ZA75-F1
#
_entry.id   AF-A0A3P8ZA75-F1
#
_cell.length_a   1.000
_cell.length_b   1.000
_cell.length_c   1.000
_cell.angle_alpha   90.00
_cell.angle_beta   90.00
_cell.angle_gamma   90.00
#
_symmetry.space_group_name_H-M   'P 1'
#
loop_
_entity.id
_entity.type
_entity.pdbx_description
1 polymer ?
#
loop_
_entity_poly.entity_id
_entity_poly.type
_entity_poly.pdbx_seq_one_letter_code
_entity_poly.pdbx_strand_id
1 'polypeptide(L)'
;MKTVALLFFAFVLVYTAPTQNDEYHILRNIINNVSKLLEDPEHKAIINNVCLQFQPEDFCIAEEILSKMNSTKYVIPENILKIDRLLIQYNKFHPTNCTVTLNKDEEQLRDLLKDLGCCAQFKYSRLNHKRAQLFFKPESVNKV
;
A
#
# COMPACT_ATOMS: atom_id res chain seq x y z
N MET A 1 -5.07 -53.57 22.45
CA MET A 1 -4.49 -52.48 21.63
C MET A 1 -5.41 -52.31 20.42
N LYS A 2 -6.28 -51.30 20.40
CA LYS A 2 -6.11 -49.94 19.84
C LYS A 2 -6.00 -49.90 18.31
N THR A 3 -7.04 -49.43 17.64
CA THR A 3 -6.92 -48.56 16.45
C THR A 3 -8.19 -47.69 16.35
N VAL A 4 -8.13 -46.50 16.95
CA VAL A 4 -9.07 -45.41 16.69
C VAL A 4 -8.51 -44.68 15.48
N ALA A 5 -9.23 -44.72 14.35
CA ALA A 5 -8.89 -43.93 13.17
C ALA A 5 -9.28 -42.46 13.45
N LEU A 6 -8.29 -41.67 13.84
CA LEU A 6 -8.39 -40.21 13.92
C LEU A 6 -8.38 -39.65 12.49
N LEU A 7 -9.54 -39.21 12.01
CA LEU A 7 -9.63 -38.34 10.84
C LEU A 7 -9.16 -36.95 11.27
N PHE A 8 -7.90 -36.62 10.95
CA PHE A 8 -7.39 -35.27 11.07
C PHE A 8 -8.02 -34.41 9.98
N PHE A 9 -8.95 -33.55 10.37
CA PHE A 9 -9.35 -32.41 9.55
C PHE A 9 -8.15 -31.49 9.40
N ALA A 10 -7.39 -31.66 8.32
CA ALA A 10 -6.48 -30.63 7.84
C ALA A 10 -7.34 -29.48 7.34
N PHE A 11 -7.69 -28.54 8.23
CA PHE A 11 -8.01 -27.18 7.82
C PHE A 11 -6.73 -26.61 7.23
N VAL A 12 -6.54 -26.82 5.93
CA VAL A 12 -5.66 -25.99 5.13
C VAL A 12 -6.24 -24.58 5.27
N LEU A 13 -5.68 -23.80 6.19
CA LEU A 13 -5.73 -22.35 6.12
C LEU A 13 -5.21 -22.03 4.73
N VAL A 14 -6.11 -21.86 3.78
CA VAL A 14 -5.81 -21.35 2.44
C VAL A 14 -5.36 -19.92 2.69
N TYR A 15 -4.08 -19.77 3.00
CA TYR A 15 -3.40 -18.49 2.98
C TYR A 15 -3.38 -18.13 1.49
N THR A 16 -4.46 -17.50 1.03
CA THR A 16 -4.50 -16.94 -0.31
C THR A 16 -3.38 -15.91 -0.35
N ALA A 17 -2.34 -16.21 -1.12
CA ALA A 17 -1.23 -15.30 -1.27
C ALA A 17 -1.81 -13.95 -1.77
N PRO A 18 -1.41 -12.83 -1.18
CA PRO A 18 -1.90 -11.53 -1.59
C PRO A 18 -1.72 -11.35 -3.10
N THR A 19 -2.77 -11.00 -3.83
CA THR A 19 -2.73 -10.94 -5.30
C THR A 19 -2.36 -9.54 -5.79
N GLN A 20 -1.83 -9.45 -7.01
CA GLN A 20 -1.57 -8.14 -7.64
C GLN A 20 -2.84 -7.27 -7.76
N ASN A 21 -4.02 -7.88 -7.80
CA ASN A 21 -5.29 -7.16 -7.77
C ASN A 21 -5.53 -6.50 -6.40
N ASP A 22 -5.19 -7.19 -5.32
CA ASP A 22 -5.29 -6.65 -3.95
C ASP A 22 -4.31 -5.49 -3.76
N GLU A 23 -3.07 -5.63 -4.23
CA GLU A 23 -2.06 -4.55 -4.21
C GLU A 23 -2.57 -3.29 -4.92
N TYR A 24 -3.20 -3.45 -6.09
CA TYR A 24 -3.79 -2.36 -6.86
C TYR A 24 -4.91 -1.64 -6.09
N HIS A 25 -5.79 -2.38 -5.42
CA HIS A 25 -6.87 -1.80 -4.62
C HIS A 25 -6.35 -1.08 -3.37
N ILE A 26 -5.31 -1.63 -2.72
CA ILE A 26 -4.65 -1.00 -1.58
C ILE A 26 -4.07 0.35 -1.98
N LEU A 27 -3.29 0.40 -3.06
CA LEU A 27 -2.69 1.64 -3.57
C LEU A 27 -3.75 2.70 -3.90
N ARG A 28 -4.85 2.31 -4.58
CA ARG A 28 -5.96 3.22 -4.88
C ARG A 28 -6.58 3.81 -3.61
N ASN A 29 -6.74 2.99 -2.57
CA ASN A 29 -7.32 3.42 -1.30
C ASN A 29 -6.38 4.33 -0.51
N ILE A 30 -5.07 4.12 -0.57
CA ILE A 30 -4.07 5.04 0.01
C ILE A 30 -4.23 6.42 -0.64
N ILE A 31 -4.21 6.49 -1.99
CA ILE A 31 -4.36 7.74 -2.75
C ILE A 31 -5.64 8.49 -2.35
N ASN A 32 -6.76 7.78 -2.28
CA ASN A 32 -8.05 8.37 -1.93
C ASN A 32 -8.08 8.93 -0.50
N ASN A 33 -7.50 8.23 0.49
CA ASN A 33 -7.50 8.69 1.87
C ASN A 33 -6.52 9.86 2.08
N VAL A 34 -5.35 9.81 1.44
CA VAL A 34 -4.39 10.92 1.44
C VAL A 34 -5.02 12.18 0.83
N SER A 35 -5.68 12.04 -0.34
CA SER A 35 -6.34 13.17 -1.00
C SER A 35 -7.43 13.82 -0.13
N LYS A 36 -8.15 13.01 0.66
CA LYS A 36 -9.16 13.52 1.61
C LYS A 36 -8.52 14.29 2.78
N LEU A 37 -7.38 13.84 3.28
CA LEU A 37 -6.67 14.49 4.39
C LEU A 37 -6.01 15.80 3.97
N LEU A 38 -5.52 15.88 2.74
CA LEU A 38 -4.84 17.07 2.25
C LEU A 38 -5.80 18.17 1.78
N GLU A 39 -7.10 17.87 1.63
CA GLU A 39 -8.17 18.78 1.14
C GLU A 39 -7.81 19.62 -0.09
N ASP A 40 -6.81 19.19 -0.87
CA ASP A 40 -6.20 20.04 -1.88
C ASP A 40 -6.55 19.54 -3.30
N PRO A 41 -7.43 20.25 -4.04
CA PRO A 41 -7.75 19.92 -5.42
C PRO A 41 -6.55 20.10 -6.38
N GLU A 42 -5.55 20.93 -6.06
CA GLU A 42 -4.34 21.10 -6.88
C GLU A 42 -3.38 19.91 -6.76
N HIS A 43 -3.37 19.21 -5.63
CA HIS A 43 -2.53 18.01 -5.46
C HIS A 43 -2.98 16.84 -6.35
N LYS A 44 -4.23 16.83 -6.80
CA LYS A 44 -4.71 15.87 -7.81
C LYS A 44 -3.96 16.01 -9.14
N ALA A 45 -3.41 17.19 -9.43
CA ALA A 45 -2.63 17.49 -10.64
C ALA A 45 -1.10 17.42 -10.41
N ILE A 46 -0.61 17.81 -9.23
CA ILE A 46 0.84 17.88 -8.92
C ILE A 46 1.48 16.49 -8.73
N ILE A 47 0.71 15.49 -8.27
CA ILE A 47 1.21 14.12 -8.06
C ILE A 47 1.75 13.46 -9.36
N ASN A 48 1.46 14.02 -10.53
CA ASN A 48 1.86 13.42 -11.80
C ASN A 48 3.35 13.54 -12.16
N ASN A 49 4.17 14.39 -11.52
CA ASN A 49 5.50 14.73 -12.07
C ASN A 49 6.74 14.55 -11.17
N VAL A 50 6.66 14.20 -9.88
CA VAL A 50 7.86 14.14 -9.02
C VAL A 50 7.90 12.92 -8.09
N CYS A 51 7.56 11.74 -8.60
CA CYS A 51 7.86 10.48 -7.91
C CYS A 51 8.82 9.62 -8.73
N LEU A 52 10.06 10.09 -8.85
CA LEU A 52 11.02 9.45 -9.74
C LEU A 52 11.81 8.30 -9.06
N GLN A 53 11.85 8.21 -7.72
CA GLN A 53 12.74 7.26 -7.03
C GLN A 53 12.20 6.73 -5.69
N PHE A 54 11.01 6.13 -5.67
CA PHE A 54 10.47 5.55 -4.42
C PHE A 54 10.63 4.02 -4.34
N GLN A 55 11.27 3.58 -3.25
CA GLN A 55 11.55 2.20 -2.88
C GLN A 55 10.46 1.65 -1.93
N PRO A 56 10.34 0.32 -1.78
CA PRO A 56 9.46 -0.27 -0.77
C PRO A 56 9.68 0.26 0.66
N GLU A 57 10.93 0.65 0.96
CA GLU A 57 11.37 1.26 2.23
C GLU A 57 10.52 2.48 2.65
N ASP A 58 10.06 3.29 1.69
CA ASP A 58 9.30 4.51 1.97
C ASP A 58 7.90 4.22 2.53
N PHE A 59 7.26 3.14 2.06
CA PHE A 59 5.97 2.69 2.61
C PHE A 59 6.14 2.08 4.01
N CYS A 60 7.29 1.47 4.31
CA CYS A 60 7.64 1.02 5.65
C CYS A 60 7.86 2.20 6.60
N ILE A 61 8.60 3.23 6.18
CA ILE A 61 8.86 4.43 6.98
C ILE A 61 7.55 5.12 7.34
N ALA A 62 6.64 5.27 6.36
CA ALA A 62 5.31 5.83 6.59
C ALA A 62 4.48 4.99 7.57
N GLU A 63 4.55 3.65 7.49
CA GLU A 63 3.88 2.76 8.45
C GLU A 63 4.41 3.01 9.88
N GLU A 64 5.73 2.97 10.08
CA GLU A 64 6.34 3.18 11.40
C GLU A 64 5.94 4.52 12.02
N ILE A 65 5.93 5.60 11.23
CA ILE A 65 5.57 6.94 11.71
C ILE A 65 4.10 6.99 12.12
N LEU A 66 3.19 6.54 11.23
CA LEU A 66 1.75 6.62 11.48
C LEU A 66 1.33 5.69 12.62
N SER A 67 1.89 4.48 12.71
CA SER A 67 1.66 3.56 13.84
C SER A 67 2.11 4.15 15.17
N LYS A 68 3.25 4.84 15.21
CA LYS A 68 3.71 5.52 16.43
C LYS A 68 2.82 6.71 16.78
N MET A 69 2.37 7.51 15.81
CA MET A 69 1.39 8.58 16.04
C MET A 69 0.05 8.04 16.58
N ASN A 70 -0.42 6.90 16.05
CA ASN A 70 -1.60 6.18 16.52
C ASN A 70 -1.53 5.79 18.00
N SER A 71 -0.32 5.55 18.51
CA SER A 71 -0.11 5.20 19.92
C SER A 71 -0.13 6.41 20.86
N THR A 72 -0.01 7.64 20.34
CA THR A 72 0.10 8.87 21.14
C THR A 72 -1.22 9.66 21.13
N LYS A 73 -2.13 9.28 22.06
CA LYS A 73 -3.26 9.99 22.73
C LYS A 73 -4.04 11.17 22.10
N TYR A 74 -3.78 11.64 20.89
CA TYR A 74 -4.56 12.69 20.22
C TYR A 74 -5.78 12.10 19.49
N VAL A 75 -6.78 12.94 19.21
CA VAL A 75 -7.89 12.57 18.34
C VAL A 75 -7.35 12.48 16.92
N ILE A 76 -7.11 11.26 16.45
CA ILE A 76 -6.52 11.00 15.14
C ILE A 76 -7.64 10.93 14.10
N PRO A 77 -7.53 11.66 12.97
CA PRO A 77 -8.45 11.55 11.86
C PRO A 77 -8.63 10.10 11.39
N GLU A 78 -9.89 9.69 11.14
CA GLU A 78 -10.22 8.32 10.72
C GLU A 78 -9.45 7.90 9.45
N ASN A 79 -9.16 8.85 8.55
CA ASN A 79 -8.38 8.61 7.35
C ASN A 79 -6.92 8.23 7.62
N ILE A 80 -6.30 8.75 8.70
CA ILE A 80 -4.95 8.35 9.10
C ILE A 80 -4.94 6.90 9.58
N LEU A 81 -5.92 6.50 10.40
CA LEU A 81 -6.09 5.11 10.84
C LEU A 81 -6.31 4.16 9.65
N LYS A 82 -7.06 4.61 8.63
CA LYS A 82 -7.25 3.84 7.39
C LYS A 82 -5.96 3.70 6.60
N ILE A 83 -5.17 4.76 6.48
CA ILE A 83 -3.88 4.73 5.78
C ILE A 83 -2.91 3.77 6.48
N ASP A 84 -2.76 3.86 7.80
CA ASP A 84 -1.90 2.98 8.59
C ASP A 84 -2.22 1.49 8.33
N ARG A 85 -3.50 1.10 8.38
CA ARG A 85 -3.93 -0.27 8.05
C ARG A 85 -3.62 -0.68 6.62
N LEU A 86 -3.74 0.24 5.66
CA LEU A 86 -3.43 -0.03 4.25
C LEU A 86 -1.92 -0.19 4.02
N LEU A 87 -1.09 0.56 4.75
CA LEU A 87 0.37 0.42 4.70
C LEU A 87 0.82 -0.95 5.24
N ILE A 88 0.27 -1.39 6.37
CA ILE A 88 0.51 -2.75 6.91
C ILE A 88 0.15 -3.82 5.87
N GLN A 89 -0.94 -3.63 5.12
CA GLN A 89 -1.33 -4.57 4.06
C GLN A 89 -0.38 -4.50 2.86
N TYR A 90 0.01 -3.29 2.44
CA TYR A 90 0.93 -3.08 1.33
C TYR A 90 2.31 -3.69 1.60
N ASN A 91 2.84 -3.51 2.80
CA ASN A 91 4.18 -3.99 3.18
C ASN A 91 4.26 -5.53 3.27
N LYS A 92 3.13 -6.25 3.28
CA LYS A 92 3.12 -7.72 3.08
C LYS A 92 3.51 -8.15 1.66
N PHE A 93 3.27 -7.30 0.66
CA PHE A 93 3.68 -7.56 -0.72
C PHE A 93 5.16 -7.26 -0.94
N HIS A 94 5.69 -6.29 -0.19
CA HIS A 94 7.06 -5.82 -0.31
C HIS A 94 7.73 -5.76 1.07
N PRO A 95 7.97 -6.92 1.71
CA PRO A 95 8.54 -6.96 3.06
C PRO A 95 9.92 -6.31 3.07
N THR A 96 10.07 -5.30 3.93
CA THR A 96 11.30 -4.52 4.08
C THR A 96 11.38 -4.05 5.53
N ASN A 97 12.60 -3.94 6.06
CA ASN A 97 12.84 -3.39 7.38
C ASN A 97 13.25 -1.93 7.23
N CYS A 98 12.61 -1.05 7.99
CA CYS A 98 12.98 0.36 8.07
C CYS A 98 13.23 0.75 9.52
N THR A 99 13.98 1.82 9.73
CA THR A 99 14.22 2.38 11.06
C THR A 99 13.95 3.86 11.01
N VAL A 100 12.99 4.34 11.80
CA VAL A 100 12.64 5.76 11.83
C VAL A 100 13.05 6.41 13.15
N THR A 101 13.76 7.53 13.05
CA THR A 101 13.97 8.47 14.15
C THR A 101 12.85 9.51 14.14
N LEU A 102 12.00 9.51 15.17
CA LEU A 102 10.86 10.43 15.25
C LEU A 102 11.30 11.84 15.67
N ASN A 103 11.11 12.81 14.79
CA ASN A 103 10.95 14.21 15.17
C ASN A 103 9.43 14.53 15.14
N LYS A 104 8.94 15.32 16.09
CA LYS A 104 7.52 15.32 16.51
C LYS A 104 6.71 16.51 15.97
N ASP A 105 6.84 16.85 14.69
CA ASP A 105 6.19 18.07 14.17
C ASP A 105 5.05 17.73 13.19
N GLU A 106 3.89 18.40 13.34
CA GLU A 106 2.71 18.23 12.47
C GLU A 106 3.01 18.58 11.00
N GLU A 107 3.95 19.49 10.75
CA GLU A 107 4.44 19.82 9.41
C GLU A 107 5.04 18.59 8.70
N GLN A 108 5.71 17.71 9.46
CA GLN A 108 6.25 16.45 8.94
C GLN A 108 5.15 15.46 8.57
N LEU A 109 4.00 15.48 9.24
CA LEU A 109 2.87 14.62 8.89
C LEU A 109 2.27 15.04 7.54
N ARG A 110 2.13 16.34 7.28
CA ARG A 110 1.59 16.82 6.00
C ARG A 110 2.50 16.46 4.84
N ASP A 111 3.80 16.64 5.00
CA ASP A 111 4.76 16.30 3.94
C ASP A 111 4.89 14.78 3.75
N LEU A 112 4.88 14.00 4.84
CA LEU A 112 4.78 12.53 4.77
C LEU A 112 3.56 12.08 3.96
N LEU A 113 2.39 12.68 4.19
CA LEU A 113 1.16 12.33 3.47
C LEU A 113 1.27 12.68 1.98
N LYS A 114 1.88 13.82 1.61
CA LYS A 114 2.11 14.17 0.20
C LYS A 114 3.02 13.17 -0.50
N ASP A 115 4.15 12.85 0.13
CA ASP A 115 5.11 11.89 -0.40
C ASP A 115 4.44 10.54 -0.57
N LEU A 116 3.73 10.05 0.46
CA LEU A 116 2.99 8.80 0.41
C LEU A 116 1.94 8.78 -0.73
N GLY A 117 1.16 9.87 -0.88
CA GLY A 117 0.18 9.99 -1.96
C GLY A 117 0.83 9.90 -3.33
N CYS A 118 1.98 10.55 -3.49
CA CYS A 118 2.77 10.52 -4.71
C CYS A 118 3.30 9.11 -5.00
N CYS A 119 3.91 8.45 -4.00
CA CYS A 119 4.42 7.08 -4.10
C CYS A 119 3.34 6.11 -4.55
N ALA A 120 2.19 6.18 -3.88
CA ALA A 120 1.07 5.31 -4.16
C ALA A 120 0.56 5.51 -5.59
N GLN A 121 0.45 6.76 -6.07
CA GLN A 121 0.05 7.04 -7.44
C GLN A 121 1.04 6.50 -8.47
N PHE A 122 2.35 6.67 -8.27
CA PHE A 122 3.35 6.15 -9.19
C PHE A 122 3.28 4.62 -9.31
N LYS A 123 3.25 3.90 -8.18
CA LYS A 123 3.13 2.44 -8.17
C LYS A 123 1.81 1.98 -8.79
N TYR A 124 0.70 2.67 -8.46
CA TYR A 124 -0.61 2.40 -9.03
C TYR A 124 -0.61 2.54 -10.55
N SER A 125 -0.07 3.63 -11.10
CA SER A 125 0.02 3.87 -12.55
C SER A 125 0.84 2.79 -13.25
N ARG A 126 1.96 2.36 -12.64
CA ARG A 126 2.80 1.27 -13.17
C ARG A 126 2.07 -0.07 -13.18
N LEU A 127 1.35 -0.41 -12.10
CA LEU A 127 0.53 -1.62 -12.04
C LEU A 127 -0.61 -1.57 -13.06
N ASN A 128 -1.27 -0.42 -13.19
CA ASN A 128 -2.34 -0.22 -14.17
C ASN A 128 -1.83 -0.40 -15.61
N HIS A 129 -0.66 0.16 -15.92
CA HIS A 129 -0.02 -0.01 -17.22
C HIS A 129 0.32 -1.48 -17.51
N LYS A 130 0.90 -2.19 -16.54
CA LYS A 130 1.16 -3.64 -16.66
C LYS A 130 -0.12 -4.44 -16.89
N ARG A 131 -1.21 -4.11 -16.17
CA ARG A 131 -2.51 -4.76 -16.36
C ARG A 131 -3.05 -4.51 -17.77
N ALA A 132 -3.00 -3.26 -18.25
CA ALA A 132 -3.44 -2.93 -19.60
C ALA A 132 -2.66 -3.73 -20.66
N GLN A 133 -1.33 -3.86 -20.53
CA GLN A 133 -0.52 -4.67 -21.46
C GLN A 133 -0.92 -6.15 -21.48
N LEU A 134 -1.35 -6.73 -20.35
CA LEU A 134 -1.83 -8.11 -20.30
C LEU A 134 -3.16 -8.30 -21.03
N PHE A 135 -4.04 -7.29 -21.04
CA PHE A 135 -5.30 -7.31 -21.80
C PHE A 135 -5.11 -7.04 -23.29
N PHE A 136 -4.06 -6.31 -23.66
CA PHE A 136 -3.76 -5.95 -25.05
C PHE A 136 -2.62 -6.78 -25.66
N LYS A 137 -2.25 -7.92 -25.08
CA LYS A 137 -1.24 -8.79 -25.70
C LYS A 137 -1.78 -9.20 -27.08
N PRO A 138 -1.22 -8.72 -28.20
CA PRO A 138 -1.71 -9.14 -29.50
C PRO A 138 -1.47 -10.64 -29.58
N GLU A 139 -2.49 -11.40 -29.96
CA GLU A 139 -2.27 -12.74 -30.48
C GLU A 139 -1.16 -12.59 -31.52
N SER A 140 -0.02 -13.21 -31.25
CA SER A 140 1.03 -13.36 -32.24
C SER A 140 0.38 -14.08 -33.40
N VAL A 141 -0.02 -13.33 -34.43
CA VAL A 141 -0.39 -13.87 -35.72
C VAL A 141 0.78 -14.74 -36.12
N ASN A 142 0.57 -16.06 -36.07
CA ASN A 142 1.49 -17.02 -36.64
C ASN A 142 1.70 -16.59 -38.09
N LYS A 143 2.84 -15.94 -38.35
CA LYS A 143 3.28 -15.64 -39.69
C LYS A 143 3.88 -16.92 -40.24
N VAL A 144 3.12 -17.49 -41.18
CA VAL A 144 3.46 -18.48 -42.22
C VAL A 144 3.66 -19.91 -41.72
#